data_AF-F3KNV8-F1
#
_entry.id   AF-F3KNV8-F1
#
_cell.length_a   1.000
_cell.length_b   1.000
_cell.length_c   1.000
_cell.angle_alpha   90.00
_cell.angle_beta   90.00
_cell.angle_gamma   90.00
#
_symmetry.space_group_name_H-M   'P 1'
#
loop_
_entity.id
_entity.type
_entity.pdbx_description
1 polymer ?
#
loop_
_entity_poly.entity_id
_entity_poly.type
_entity_poly.pdbx_seq_one_letter_code
_entity_poly.pdbx_strand_id
1 'polypeptide(L)'
;MFESLQSQFNGAVRFAWIDIEDESEVLGEVDVENFPTLLVLRAQHPLFLGPVTPQLGVLVQLVQTALDGRMQALTGSTECALAVRVHHHLSQLQA
;
A
#
# COMPACT_ATOMS: atom_id res chain seq x y z
N MET A 1 -5.08 -14.94 2.46
CA MET A 1 -4.12 -14.11 3.26
C MET A 1 -4.59 -12.68 3.36
N PHE A 2 -4.86 -12.01 2.23
CA PHE A 2 -5.38 -10.63 2.23
C PHE A 2 -6.78 -10.51 2.85
N GLU A 3 -7.69 -11.43 2.52
CA GLU A 3 -9.02 -11.51 3.17
C GLU A 3 -8.90 -11.68 4.70
N SER A 4 -7.94 -12.48 5.16
CA SER A 4 -7.67 -12.69 6.59
C SER A 4 -7.20 -11.40 7.26
N LEU A 5 -6.35 -10.60 6.59
CA LEU A 5 -5.92 -9.29 7.07
C LEU A 5 -7.06 -8.27 7.07
N GLN A 6 -7.85 -8.23 6.00
CA GLN A 6 -9.03 -7.38 5.91
C GLN A 6 -10.00 -7.67 7.05
N SER A 7 -10.26 -8.95 7.34
CA SER A 7 -11.08 -9.35 8.48
C SER A 7 -10.47 -8.93 9.81
N GLN A 8 -9.16 -9.11 9.99
CA GLN A 8 -8.45 -8.79 11.24
C GLN A 8 -8.38 -7.29 11.54
N PHE A 9 -8.22 -6.45 10.52
CA PHE A 9 -8.06 -4.99 10.66
C PHE A 9 -9.28 -4.22 10.15
N ASN A 10 -10.44 -4.88 10.09
CA ASN A 10 -11.67 -4.29 9.57
C ASN A 10 -12.01 -2.98 10.28
N GLY A 11 -12.23 -1.90 9.53
CA GLY A 11 -12.52 -0.57 10.04
C GLY A 11 -11.30 0.26 10.48
N ALA A 12 -10.14 -0.36 10.71
CA ALA A 12 -8.90 0.37 11.03
C ALA A 12 -8.05 0.68 9.79
N VAL A 13 -8.08 -0.20 8.79
CA VAL A 13 -7.26 -0.07 7.57
C VAL A 13 -8.12 -0.38 6.35
N ARG A 14 -7.95 0.42 5.29
CA ARG A 14 -8.50 0.11 3.96
C ARG A 14 -7.46 -0.67 3.17
N PHE A 15 -7.91 -1.77 2.59
CA PHE A 15 -7.12 -2.62 1.73
C PHE A 15 -7.63 -2.49 0.30
N ALA A 16 -6.72 -2.32 -0.66
CA ALA A 16 -7.03 -2.25 -2.07
C ALA A 16 -5.99 -3.03 -2.88
N TRP A 17 -6.41 -3.57 -4.01
CA TRP A 17 -5.54 -4.16 -5.01
C TRP A 17 -5.39 -3.17 -6.15
N ILE A 18 -4.17 -3.10 -6.67
CA ILE A 18 -3.83 -2.36 -7.89
C ILE A 18 -3.30 -3.42 -8.83
N ASP A 19 -4.01 -3.61 -9.94
CA ASP A 19 -3.55 -4.52 -10.98
C ASP A 19 -2.55 -3.78 -11.85
N ILE A 20 -1.31 -4.27 -11.90
CA ILE A 20 -0.23 -3.62 -12.64
C ILE A 20 -0.43 -3.70 -14.15
N GLU A 21 -1.20 -4.68 -14.63
CA GLU A 21 -1.43 -4.88 -16.06
C GLU A 21 -2.43 -3.85 -16.59
N ASP A 22 -3.47 -3.55 -15.82
CA ASP A 22 -4.54 -2.63 -16.20
C ASP A 22 -4.32 -1.19 -15.69
N GLU A 23 -3.64 -1.00 -14.56
CA GLU A 23 -3.50 0.29 -13.86
C GLU A 23 -2.09 0.90 -14.01
N SER A 24 -1.47 0.72 -15.18
CA SER A 24 -0.11 1.23 -15.47
C SER A 24 0.06 2.75 -15.25
N GLU A 25 -1.00 3.54 -15.48
CA GLU A 25 -1.00 4.99 -15.19
C GLU A 25 -0.81 5.28 -13.69
N VAL A 26 -1.33 4.42 -12.82
CA VAL A 26 -1.18 4.56 -11.36
C VAL A 26 0.27 4.30 -10.97
N LEU A 27 0.94 3.31 -11.56
CA LEU A 27 2.33 2.99 -11.27
C LEU A 27 3.30 4.08 -11.76
N GLY A 28 3.06 4.65 -12.94
CA GLY A 28 3.93 5.67 -13.52
C GLY A 28 5.36 5.15 -13.73
N GLU A 29 6.34 5.75 -13.06
CA GLU A 29 7.76 5.36 -13.14
C GLU A 29 8.14 4.20 -12.19
N VAL A 30 7.20 3.73 -11.36
CA VAL A 30 7.48 2.64 -10.42
C VAL A 30 7.45 1.32 -11.15
N ASP A 31 8.61 0.66 -11.20
CA ASP A 31 8.73 -0.70 -11.70
C ASP A 31 8.57 -1.70 -10.55
N VAL A 32 7.67 -2.66 -10.70
CA VAL A 32 7.35 -3.69 -9.71
C VAL A 32 7.78 -5.05 -10.25
N GLU A 33 9.01 -5.45 -9.91
CA GLU A 33 9.60 -6.70 -10.42
C GLU A 33 9.30 -7.93 -9.53
N ASN A 34 8.95 -7.71 -8.25
CA ASN A 34 8.80 -8.79 -7.26
C ASN A 34 7.43 -8.78 -6.60
N PHE A 35 6.85 -9.97 -6.44
CA PHE A 35 5.51 -10.13 -5.85
C PHE A 35 5.56 -10.99 -4.58
N PRO A 36 4.73 -10.65 -3.57
CA PRO A 36 3.89 -9.44 -3.48
C PRO A 36 4.72 -8.19 -3.14
N THR A 37 4.43 -7.07 -3.80
CA THR A 37 4.89 -5.72 -3.41
C THR A 37 3.74 -4.96 -2.76
N LEU A 38 4.03 -4.29 -1.64
CA LEU A 38 3.03 -3.52 -0.90
C LEU A 38 3.40 -2.05 -0.84
N LEU A 39 2.36 -1.23 -0.96
CA LEU A 39 2.38 0.19 -0.61
C LEU A 39 1.54 0.39 0.66
N VAL A 40 2.13 1.01 1.68
CA VAL A 40 1.41 1.43 2.89
C VAL A 40 1.32 2.95 2.89
N LEU A 41 0.10 3.48 2.96
CA LEU A 41 -0.15 4.92 2.98
C LEU A 41 -0.80 5.33 4.31
N ARG A 42 -0.46 6.54 4.77
CA ARG A 42 -1.24 7.28 5.75
C ARG A 42 -1.69 8.60 5.12
N ALA A 43 -2.98 8.68 4.81
CA ALA A 43 -3.50 9.69 3.90
C ALA A 43 -2.71 9.67 2.57
N GLN A 44 -2.05 10.76 2.20
CA GLN A 44 -1.22 10.86 0.98
C GLN A 44 0.27 10.61 1.25
N HIS A 45 0.65 10.20 2.47
CA HIS A 45 2.05 9.98 2.83
C HIS A 45 2.41 8.49 2.72
N PRO A 46 3.36 8.12 1.85
CA PRO A 46 3.87 6.75 1.80
C PRO A 46 4.69 6.44 3.05
N LEU A 47 4.41 5.31 3.69
CA LEU A 47 5.16 4.81 4.86
C LEU A 47 6.08 3.64 4.49
N PHE A 48 5.71 2.89 3.46
CA PHE A 48 6.44 1.72 2.98
C PHE A 48 6.08 1.47 1.52
N LEU A 49 7.09 1.15 0.70
CA LEU A 49 6.93 0.63 -0.65
C LEU A 49 7.98 -0.45 -0.86
N GLY A 50 7.56 -1.68 -1.12
CA GLY A 50 8.52 -2.74 -1.46
C GLY A 50 7.99 -4.16 -1.37
N PRO A 51 8.81 -5.14 -1.78
CA PRO A 51 8.48 -6.54 -1.73
C PRO A 51 8.42 -7.04 -0.29
N VAL A 52 7.51 -7.98 -0.03
CA VAL A 52 7.38 -8.62 1.28
C VAL A 52 7.34 -10.13 1.14
N THR A 53 7.80 -10.83 2.17
CA THR A 53 7.61 -12.27 2.25
C THR A 53 6.11 -12.58 2.38
N PRO A 54 5.54 -13.50 1.59
CA PRO A 54 4.12 -13.84 1.61
C PRO A 54 3.78 -14.70 2.83
N GLN A 55 3.92 -14.13 4.02
CA GLN A 55 3.66 -14.75 5.30
C GLN A 55 2.75 -13.84 6.12
N LEU A 56 1.66 -14.40 6.67
CA LEU A 56 0.65 -13.62 7.36
C LEU A 56 1.25 -12.82 8.53
N GLY A 57 2.17 -13.40 9.31
CA GLY A 57 2.81 -12.72 10.44
C GLY A 57 3.58 -11.46 10.04
N VAL A 58 4.28 -11.48 8.89
CA VAL A 58 5.01 -10.32 8.36
C VAL A 58 4.04 -9.20 8.01
N LEU A 59 2.93 -9.54 7.35
CA LEU A 59 1.90 -8.57 6.96
C LEU A 59 1.20 -7.96 8.17
N VAL A 60 0.84 -8.79 9.17
CA VAL A 60 0.22 -8.33 10.43
C VAL A 60 1.15 -7.34 11.14
N GLN A 61 2.44 -7.67 11.25
CA GLN A 61 3.41 -6.81 11.91
C GLN A 61 3.64 -5.50 11.15
N LEU A 62 3.65 -5.54 9.82
CA LEU A 62 3.74 -4.35 8.97
C LEU A 62 2.56 -3.42 9.24
N VAL A 63 1.32 -3.93 9.18
CA VAL A 63 0.11 -3.15 9.41
C VAL A 63 0.07 -2.59 10.84
N GLN A 64 0.38 -3.39 11.85
CA GLN A 64 0.44 -2.93 13.25
C GLN A 64 1.47 -1.83 13.45
N THR A 65 2.65 -1.96 12.85
CA THR A 65 3.71 -0.94 12.92
C THR A 65 3.27 0.38 12.29
N ALA A 66 2.50 0.32 11.21
CA ALA A 66 1.92 1.50 10.58
C ALA A 66 0.82 2.13 11.45
N LEU A 67 -0.04 1.33 12.07
CA LEU A 67 -1.11 1.80 12.97
C LEU A 67 -0.55 2.45 14.24
N ASP A 68 0.48 1.86 14.84
CA ASP A 68 1.16 2.37 16.03
C ASP A 68 1.90 3.70 15.79
N GLY A 69 1.99 4.16 14.54
CA GLY A 69 2.73 5.37 14.18
C GLY A 69 4.25 5.21 14.30
N ARG A 70 4.75 3.97 14.24
CA ARG A 70 6.17 3.64 14.35
C ARG A 70 6.91 3.70 13.00
N MET A 71 6.21 3.98 11.91
CA MET A 71 6.81 4.23 10.60
C MET A 71 6.95 5.72 10.35
N GLN A 72 8.08 6.10 9.74
CA GLN A 72 8.27 7.44 9.20
C GLN A 72 7.82 7.47 7.73
N ALA A 73 7.36 8.64 7.28
CA ALA A 73 7.01 8.80 5.88
C ALA A 73 8.27 8.74 5.00
N LEU A 74 8.16 8.02 3.89
CA LEU A 74 9.17 8.06 2.83
C LEU A 74 9.14 9.46 2.19
N THR A 75 10.32 10.01 1.93
CA THR A 75 10.48 11.35 1.36
C THR A 75 10.99 11.32 -0.07
N GLY A 76 11.14 10.14 -0.66
CA GLY A 76 11.54 9.99 -2.04
C GLY A 76 10.47 10.50 -2.99
N SER A 77 10.89 11.14 -4.07
CA SER A 77 9.99 11.78 -5.04
C SER A 77 9.08 10.76 -5.72
N THR A 78 9.62 9.58 -6.03
CA THR A 78 8.91 8.51 -6.73
C THR A 78 7.79 7.93 -5.87
N GLU A 79 8.06 7.64 -4.60
CA GLU A 79 7.10 7.10 -3.65
C GLU A 79 6.00 8.12 -3.34
N CYS A 80 6.37 9.39 -3.20
CA CYS A 80 5.40 10.47 -2.99
C CYS A 80 4.47 10.62 -4.21
N ALA A 81 5.03 10.58 -5.43
CA ALA A 81 4.24 10.67 -6.66
C ALA A 81 3.29 9.48 -6.83
N LEU A 82 3.76 8.25 -6.52
CA LEU A 82 2.92 7.06 -6.49
C LEU A 82 1.78 7.21 -5.47
N ALA A 83 2.07 7.66 -4.25
CA ALA A 83 1.08 7.84 -3.20
C ALA A 83 -0.06 8.78 -3.61
N VAL A 84 0.26 9.88 -4.30
CA VAL A 84 -0.75 10.82 -4.84
C VAL A 84 -1.64 10.14 -5.88
N ARG A 85 -1.04 9.44 -6.85
CA ARG A 85 -1.81 8.75 -7.91
C ARG A 85 -2.71 7.66 -7.34
N VAL A 86 -2.19 6.83 -6.44
CA VAL A 86 -2.96 5.79 -5.74
C VAL A 86 -4.09 6.39 -4.93
N HIS A 87 -3.83 7.46 -4.17
CA HIS A 87 -4.88 8.11 -3.38
C HIS A 87 -6.02 8.64 -4.26
N HIS A 88 -5.69 9.23 -5.40
CA HIS A 88 -6.67 9.72 -6.37
C HIS A 88 -7.48 8.57 -6.98
N HIS A 89 -6.82 7.51 -7.47
CA HIS A 89 -7.46 6.31 -8.03
C HIS A 89 -8.45 5.66 -7.05
N LEU A 90 -8.01 5.43 -5.81
CA LEU A 90 -8.84 4.82 -4.78
C LEU A 90 -10.03 5.69 -4.34
N SER A 91 -9.97 7.01 -4.56
CA SER A 91 -11.08 7.93 -4.31
C SER A 91 -12.13 7.86 -5.43
N GLN A 92 -11.72 7.60 -6.67
CA GLN A 92 -12.63 7.43 -7.81
C GLN A 92 -13.41 6.12 -7.75
N LEU A 93 -12.80 5.04 -7.25
CA LEU A 93 -13.47 3.74 -7.08
C LEU A 93 -14.57 3.73 -5.99
N GLN A 94 -14.72 4.82 -5.22
CA GLN A 94 -15.75 4.95 -4.17
C GLN A 94 -16.93 5.85 -4.59
N ALA A 95 -16.96 6.33 -5.83
CA ALA A 95 -18.06 7.11 -6.41
C ALA A 95 -18.98 6.21 -7.25
#